data_AF-U9W3B3-F1
#
_entry.id   AF-U9W3B3-F1
#
_cell.length_a   1.000
_cell.length_b   1.000
_cell.length_c   1.000
_cell.angle_alpha   90.00
_cell.angle_beta   90.00
_cell.angle_gamma   90.00
#
_symmetry.space_group_name_H-M   'P 1'
#
loop_
_entity.id
_entity.type
_entity.pdbx_description
1 polymer ?
#
loop_
_entity_poly.entity_id
_entity_poly.type
_entity_poly.pdbx_seq_one_letter_code
_entity_poly.pdbx_strand_id
1 'polypeptide(L)'
;MKYASRALLSSHLFLTLLLAAVLNISCGGGSRSSAAADSQPTIPVKLQPVEAGTVEESSKFVGTLEAQERVALKPEIEGRIVAIAVTSGGRVEEGETIVQLRPDRTQAQLESAIANINAVRSARATAQAELQAAEAERVKTEADLALQQLEFPRTERLVKEGAQSQNELDIAHRNLDFAIAALRAAEDRVEAARSSFNQMDASLQQAEAEATVVNETLQYSWQREQAQPVAGLLVQRSLVGY
;
A
#
# COMPACT_ATOMS: atom_id res chain seq x y z
N MET A 1 -67.97 -66.17 8.56
CA MET A 1 -68.96 -67.25 8.35
C MET A 1 -69.24 -67.29 6.84
N LYS A 2 -68.71 -68.27 6.09
CA LYS A 2 -69.30 -69.62 5.85
C LYS A 2 -70.64 -69.47 5.08
N TYR A 3 -70.91 -69.91 3.85
CA TYR A 3 -70.50 -71.01 2.95
C TYR A 3 -70.68 -70.52 1.48
N ALA A 4 -69.86 -70.87 0.47
CA ALA A 4 -69.85 -72.14 -0.28
C ALA A 4 -71.27 -72.59 -0.71
N SER A 5 -71.59 -73.12 -1.88
CA SER A 5 -70.89 -73.63 -3.06
C SER A 5 -71.96 -73.63 -4.16
N ARG A 6 -71.63 -73.22 -5.39
CA ARG A 6 -71.32 -74.13 -6.51
C ARG A 6 -72.19 -75.37 -6.60
N ALA A 7 -72.52 -75.64 -7.86
CA ALA A 7 -72.53 -76.97 -8.45
C ALA A 7 -73.75 -77.84 -8.14
N LEU A 8 -74.31 -78.55 -9.10
CA LEU A 8 -73.90 -78.81 -10.47
C LEU A 8 -75.03 -79.62 -11.10
N LEU A 9 -74.85 -79.88 -12.39
CA LEU A 9 -75.38 -81.05 -13.08
C LEU A 9 -76.86 -80.91 -13.42
N SER A 10 -77.12 -80.43 -14.63
CA SER A 10 -77.15 -81.30 -15.81
C SER A 10 -78.46 -82.06 -15.82
N SER A 11 -79.20 -82.09 -16.89
CA SER A 11 -78.92 -81.63 -18.23
C SER A 11 -80.26 -81.87 -18.88
N HIS A 12 -80.72 -80.83 -19.57
CA HIS A 12 -81.55 -80.89 -20.76
C HIS A 12 -82.36 -82.14 -21.01
N LEU A 13 -83.57 -81.84 -21.45
CA LEU A 13 -84.61 -82.77 -21.80
C LEU A 13 -85.21 -83.30 -20.50
N PHE A 14 -86.47 -83.07 -20.24
CA PHE A 14 -87.51 -83.08 -21.23
C PHE A 14 -88.22 -81.74 -21.10
N LEU A 15 -88.35 -80.92 -22.15
CA LEU A 15 -89.09 -81.23 -23.38
C LEU A 15 -90.53 -81.71 -23.10
N THR A 16 -90.90 -81.80 -21.83
CA THR A 16 -92.21 -82.08 -21.32
C THR A 16 -92.81 -80.72 -21.04
N LEU A 17 -93.82 -80.35 -21.82
CA LEU A 17 -95.18 -80.78 -21.49
C LEU A 17 -95.67 -79.89 -20.36
N LEU A 18 -96.79 -79.20 -20.62
CA LEU A 18 -97.40 -78.19 -19.76
C LEU A 18 -96.62 -76.88 -19.76
N LEU A 19 -97.15 -75.75 -20.21
CA LEU A 19 -98.54 -75.36 -20.02
C LEU A 19 -98.77 -74.18 -20.96
N ALA A 20 -99.33 -74.44 -22.14
CA ALA A 20 -100.78 -74.45 -22.28
C ALA A 20 -101.36 -73.05 -22.01
N ALA A 21 -101.40 -72.25 -23.09
CA ALA A 21 -102.34 -71.15 -23.34
C ALA A 21 -101.95 -70.50 -24.69
N VAL A 22 -101.69 -71.27 -25.75
CA VAL A 22 -102.70 -71.59 -26.78
C VAL A 22 -103.80 -70.52 -26.91
N LEU A 23 -103.65 -69.75 -27.99
CA LEU A 23 -104.66 -69.08 -28.79
C LEU A 23 -105.53 -68.02 -28.10
N ASN A 24 -105.19 -66.75 -28.35
CA ASN A 24 -106.18 -65.75 -28.78
C ASN A 24 -105.51 -64.90 -29.89
N ILE A 25 -105.91 -64.92 -31.17
CA ILE A 25 -107.17 -64.37 -31.71
C ILE A 25 -107.25 -62.90 -31.28
N SER A 26 -107.20 -61.87 -32.12
CA SER A 26 -107.77 -61.72 -33.45
C SER A 26 -107.34 -60.39 -34.08
N CYS A 27 -107.32 -60.36 -35.42
CA CYS A 27 -107.69 -59.26 -36.32
C CYS A 27 -107.29 -57.80 -36.01
N GLY A 28 -106.61 -57.19 -36.99
CA GLY A 28 -107.19 -56.02 -37.67
C GLY A 28 -106.31 -54.78 -37.82
N GLY A 29 -105.71 -54.61 -39.01
CA GLY A 29 -105.80 -53.34 -39.78
C GLY A 29 -105.02 -52.09 -39.35
N GLY A 30 -103.79 -51.96 -39.86
CA GLY A 30 -103.13 -50.76 -40.42
C GLY A 30 -103.43 -49.32 -39.94
N SER A 31 -102.40 -48.63 -39.43
CA SER A 31 -101.76 -47.46 -40.09
C SER A 31 -100.47 -46.99 -39.38
N ARG A 32 -99.39 -46.89 -40.18
CA ARG A 32 -98.04 -46.30 -40.05
C ARG A 32 -97.76 -45.43 -38.80
N SER A 33 -96.83 -45.79 -37.90
CA SER A 33 -95.34 -45.85 -37.98
C SER A 33 -94.62 -44.56 -37.53
N SER A 34 -93.69 -44.80 -36.59
CA SER A 34 -92.46 -44.04 -36.26
C SER A 34 -92.52 -43.14 -35.02
N ALA A 35 -91.58 -43.15 -34.08
CA ALA A 35 -90.54 -44.09 -33.64
C ALA A 35 -89.92 -43.48 -32.38
N ALA A 36 -89.55 -44.37 -31.44
CA ALA A 36 -88.46 -44.29 -30.47
C ALA A 36 -88.39 -43.14 -29.43
N ALA A 37 -88.24 -43.58 -28.18
CA ALA A 37 -88.22 -42.81 -26.94
C ALA A 37 -86.82 -42.34 -26.52
N ASP A 38 -86.81 -41.12 -25.99
CA ASP A 38 -86.20 -40.62 -24.74
C ASP A 38 -84.70 -40.82 -24.41
N SER A 39 -83.99 -39.68 -24.23
CA SER A 39 -82.80 -39.53 -23.37
C SER A 39 -82.54 -38.05 -23.08
N GLN A 40 -82.45 -37.67 -21.80
CA GLN A 40 -82.19 -36.30 -21.34
C GLN A 40 -80.76 -35.80 -21.64
N PRO A 41 -80.54 -34.47 -21.75
CA PRO A 41 -79.26 -33.93 -22.19
C PRO A 41 -78.19 -33.92 -21.08
N THR A 42 -76.98 -34.41 -21.40
CA THR A 42 -75.78 -34.33 -20.57
C THR A 42 -74.91 -33.13 -20.97
N ILE A 43 -74.38 -32.39 -20.00
CA ILE A 43 -73.45 -31.28 -20.22
C ILE A 43 -72.02 -31.83 -20.12
N PRO A 44 -71.20 -31.77 -21.19
CA PRO A 44 -69.85 -32.31 -21.15
C PRO A 44 -68.90 -31.42 -20.35
N VAL A 45 -68.15 -32.03 -19.43
CA VAL A 45 -67.06 -31.38 -18.66
C VAL A 45 -65.72 -31.95 -19.10
N LYS A 46 -64.70 -31.09 -19.22
CA LYS A 46 -63.33 -31.51 -19.53
C LYS A 46 -62.68 -32.07 -18.27
N LEU A 47 -62.30 -33.34 -18.29
CA LEU A 47 -61.55 -33.99 -17.22
C LEU A 47 -60.07 -34.11 -17.64
N GLN A 48 -59.15 -33.71 -16.75
CA GLN A 48 -57.70 -33.92 -16.89
C GLN A 48 -57.25 -34.86 -15.76
N PRO A 49 -56.64 -36.02 -16.05
CA PRO A 49 -56.11 -36.90 -15.00
C PRO A 49 -54.96 -36.22 -14.26
N VAL A 50 -54.96 -36.29 -12.92
CA VAL A 50 -53.91 -35.75 -12.06
C VAL A 50 -52.80 -36.78 -11.92
N GLU A 51 -51.61 -36.46 -12.38
CA GLU A 51 -50.41 -37.27 -12.18
C GLU A 51 -49.58 -36.68 -11.03
N ALA A 52 -49.09 -37.55 -10.14
CA ALA A 52 -48.17 -37.14 -9.08
C ALA A 52 -46.80 -36.85 -9.72
N GLY A 53 -46.47 -35.56 -9.84
CA GLY A 53 -45.16 -35.07 -10.27
C GLY A 53 -44.54 -34.20 -9.19
N THR A 54 -43.21 -34.18 -9.11
CA THR A 54 -42.50 -33.27 -8.20
C THR A 54 -42.71 -31.83 -8.67
N VAL A 55 -43.26 -30.99 -7.79
CA VAL A 55 -43.39 -29.55 -8.03
C VAL A 55 -42.13 -28.88 -7.50
N GLU A 56 -41.30 -28.34 -8.40
CA GLU A 56 -40.16 -27.53 -8.00
C GLU A 56 -40.61 -26.11 -7.69
N GLU A 57 -40.61 -25.77 -6.39
CA GLU A 57 -40.88 -24.43 -5.92
C GLU A 57 -39.60 -23.59 -6.01
N SER A 58 -39.51 -22.75 -7.05
CA SER A 58 -38.38 -21.84 -7.23
C SER A 58 -38.76 -20.41 -6.83
N SER A 59 -37.88 -19.77 -6.06
CA SER A 59 -38.01 -18.36 -5.69
C SER A 59 -36.97 -17.54 -6.44
N LYS A 60 -37.41 -16.42 -7.04
CA LYS A 60 -36.51 -15.50 -7.75
C LYS A 60 -35.97 -14.47 -6.78
N PHE A 61 -34.66 -14.44 -6.62
CA PHE A 61 -33.96 -13.41 -5.86
C PHE A 61 -33.15 -12.53 -6.81
N VAL A 62 -33.12 -11.24 -6.52
CA VAL A 62 -32.19 -10.31 -7.15
C VAL A 62 -30.96 -10.26 -6.26
N GLY A 63 -29.83 -10.74 -6.77
CA GLY A 63 -28.54 -10.65 -6.11
C GLY A 63 -27.59 -9.79 -6.94
N THR A 64 -26.70 -9.07 -6.27
CA THR A 64 -25.61 -8.34 -6.91
C THR A 64 -24.36 -9.19 -6.82
N LEU A 65 -23.65 -9.34 -7.94
CA LEU A 65 -22.35 -10.02 -7.97
C LEU A 65 -21.25 -8.97 -7.84
N GLU A 66 -20.36 -9.16 -6.88
CA GLU A 66 -19.18 -8.33 -6.68
C GLU A 66 -17.91 -9.19 -6.68
N ALA A 67 -16.77 -8.57 -6.98
CA ALA A 67 -15.48 -9.24 -6.94
C ALA A 67 -15.13 -9.60 -5.49
N GLN A 68 -14.58 -10.80 -5.29
CA GLN A 68 -14.19 -11.31 -3.97
C GLN A 68 -13.13 -10.41 -3.31
N GLU A 69 -12.22 -9.83 -4.09
CA GLU A 69 -11.20 -8.88 -3.64
C GLU A 69 -11.12 -7.70 -4.62
N ARG A 70 -11.05 -6.48 -4.08
CA ARG A 70 -10.85 -5.24 -4.84
C ARG A 70 -9.76 -4.42 -4.18
N VAL A 71 -8.70 -4.12 -4.93
CA VAL A 71 -7.60 -3.26 -4.48
C VAL A 71 -7.63 -1.96 -5.27
N ALA A 72 -7.69 -0.83 -4.57
CA ALA A 72 -7.57 0.48 -5.17
C ALA A 72 -6.09 0.89 -5.14
N LEU A 73 -5.44 0.92 -6.31
CA LEU A 73 -4.09 1.41 -6.45
C LEU A 73 -4.09 2.94 -6.46
N LYS A 74 -3.23 3.53 -5.64
CA LYS A 74 -3.03 4.98 -5.54
C LYS A 74 -1.53 5.25 -5.47
N PRO A 75 -1.02 6.19 -6.26
CA PRO A 75 0.39 6.54 -6.19
C PRO A 75 0.69 7.19 -4.84
N GLU A 76 1.82 6.82 -4.24
CA GLU A 76 2.30 7.41 -2.97
C GLU A 76 2.89 8.81 -3.15
N ILE A 77 3.28 9.16 -4.38
CA ILE A 77 3.90 10.42 -4.73
C ILE A 77 3.13 11.15 -5.83
N GLU A 78 3.15 12.48 -5.79
CA GLU A 78 2.63 13.31 -6.87
C GLU A 78 3.58 13.29 -8.07
N GLY A 79 3.03 13.01 -9.26
CA GLY A 79 3.82 12.94 -10.48
C GLY A 79 2.96 12.89 -11.73
N ARG A 80 3.58 13.16 -12.87
CA ARG A 80 2.93 13.05 -14.18
C ARG A 80 2.94 11.60 -14.62
N ILE A 81 1.80 11.08 -15.06
CA ILE A 81 1.74 9.76 -15.70
C ILE A 81 2.49 9.82 -17.03
N VAL A 82 3.58 9.06 -17.17
CA VAL A 82 4.38 8.93 -18.40
C VAL A 82 3.77 7.89 -19.32
N ALA A 83 3.40 6.75 -18.75
CA ALA A 83 2.84 5.63 -19.49
C ALA A 83 1.96 4.77 -18.59
N ILE A 84 0.93 4.17 -19.19
CA ILE A 84 0.11 3.14 -18.57
C ILE A 84 0.35 1.90 -19.42
N ALA A 85 0.97 0.88 -18.84
CA ALA A 85 1.44 -0.30 -19.56
C ALA A 85 0.36 -1.38 -19.71
N VAL A 86 -0.81 -1.18 -19.12
CA VAL A 86 -1.89 -2.16 -19.03
C VAL A 86 -3.21 -1.62 -19.57
N THR A 87 -4.05 -2.52 -20.08
CA THR A 87 -5.35 -2.20 -20.68
C THR A 87 -6.49 -2.60 -19.76
N SER A 88 -7.58 -1.83 -19.73
CA SER A 88 -8.80 -2.18 -18.97
C SER A 88 -9.33 -3.56 -19.39
N GLY A 89 -9.67 -4.41 -18.43
CA GLY A 89 -10.07 -5.80 -18.67
C GLY A 89 -8.89 -6.76 -18.95
N GLY A 90 -7.65 -6.25 -18.99
CA GLY A 90 -6.45 -7.05 -19.05
C GLY A 90 -6.21 -7.79 -17.74
N ARG A 91 -5.68 -9.02 -17.85
CA ARG A 91 -5.11 -9.76 -16.72
C ARG A 91 -3.71 -9.22 -16.47
N VAL A 92 -3.40 -8.93 -15.20
CA VAL A 92 -2.08 -8.52 -14.75
C VAL A 92 -1.51 -9.57 -13.81
N GLU A 93 -0.24 -9.89 -13.99
CA GLU A 93 0.50 -10.76 -13.06
C GLU A 93 1.08 -9.96 -11.90
N GLU A 94 1.35 -10.65 -10.79
CA GLU A 94 2.02 -10.05 -9.64
C GLU A 94 3.40 -9.50 -10.05
N GLY A 95 3.69 -8.25 -9.66
CA GLY A 95 4.94 -7.57 -10.05
C GLY A 95 4.92 -6.95 -11.46
N GLU A 96 3.85 -7.11 -12.25
CA GLU A 96 3.74 -6.47 -13.56
C GLU A 96 3.59 -4.95 -13.42
N THR A 97 4.25 -4.20 -14.29
CA THR A 97 4.19 -2.73 -14.26
C THR A 97 2.85 -2.24 -14.79
N ILE A 98 2.11 -1.48 -13.98
CA ILE A 98 0.79 -0.96 -14.36
C ILE A 98 0.92 0.49 -14.86
N VAL A 99 1.59 1.35 -14.08
CA VAL A 99 1.76 2.78 -14.38
C VAL A 99 3.22 3.18 -14.16
N GLN A 100 3.71 4.06 -15.04
CA GLN A 100 4.99 4.76 -14.88
C GLN A 100 4.70 6.23 -14.61
N LEU A 101 5.13 6.71 -13.45
CA LEU A 101 5.06 8.12 -13.08
C LEU A 101 6.44 8.76 -13.25
N ARG A 102 6.46 10.04 -13.63
CA ARG A 102 7.65 10.89 -13.59
C ARG A 102 7.38 12.01 -12.59
N PRO A 103 8.20 12.15 -11.56
CA PRO A 103 8.15 13.34 -10.71
C PRO A 103 8.68 14.55 -11.50
N ASP A 104 7.93 15.64 -11.53
CA ASP A 104 8.33 16.86 -12.25
C ASP A 104 9.31 17.74 -11.43
N ARG A 105 9.58 17.43 -10.14
CA ARG A 105 10.30 18.33 -9.20
C ARG A 105 11.62 17.82 -8.60
N THR A 106 12.03 16.59 -8.85
CA THR A 106 13.06 15.94 -8.04
C THR A 106 14.50 16.17 -8.52
N GLN A 107 14.73 16.36 -9.82
CA GLN A 107 16.08 16.61 -10.36
C GLN A 107 16.65 17.96 -9.90
N ALA A 108 15.88 19.04 -10.05
CA ALA A 108 16.31 20.38 -9.64
C ALA A 108 16.50 20.50 -8.11
N GLN A 109 15.72 19.74 -7.33
CA GLN A 109 15.89 19.63 -5.88
C GLN A 109 17.21 18.93 -5.53
N LEU A 110 17.56 17.85 -6.23
CA LEU A 110 18.84 17.17 -6.04
C LEU A 110 20.02 18.08 -6.41
N GLU A 111 19.95 18.77 -7.55
CA GLU A 111 20.97 19.73 -7.97
C GLU A 111 21.14 20.86 -6.94
N SER A 112 20.04 21.39 -6.40
CA SER A 112 20.05 22.38 -5.33
C SER A 112 20.68 21.84 -4.04
N ALA A 113 20.38 20.60 -3.65
CA ALA A 113 20.95 19.97 -2.46
C ALA A 113 22.47 19.74 -2.62
N ILE A 114 22.91 19.29 -3.80
CA ILE A 114 24.34 19.14 -4.13
C ILE A 114 25.05 20.50 -4.11
N ALA A 115 24.42 21.55 -4.65
CA ALA A 115 24.98 22.90 -4.60
C ALA A 115 25.13 23.40 -3.14
N ASN A 116 24.14 23.12 -2.28
CA ASN A 116 24.20 23.43 -0.86
C ASN A 116 25.35 22.69 -0.16
N ILE A 117 25.51 21.39 -0.39
CA ILE A 117 26.64 20.60 0.13
C ILE A 117 27.98 21.21 -0.27
N ASN A 118 28.12 21.63 -1.54
CA ASN A 118 29.36 22.24 -2.00
C ASN A 118 29.64 23.59 -1.31
N ALA A 119 28.61 24.42 -1.11
CA ALA A 119 28.74 25.69 -0.39
C ALA A 119 29.16 25.47 1.08
N VAL A 120 28.51 24.53 1.78
CA VAL A 120 28.83 24.20 3.17
C VAL A 120 30.20 23.55 3.28
N ARG A 121 30.59 22.70 2.33
CA ARG A 121 31.94 22.10 2.27
C ARG A 121 33.02 23.17 2.13
N SER A 122 32.79 24.18 1.29
CA SER A 122 33.69 25.34 1.18
C SER A 122 33.77 26.12 2.50
N ALA A 123 32.64 26.38 3.15
CA ALA A 123 32.62 27.06 4.45
C ALA A 123 33.37 26.27 5.54
N ARG A 124 33.18 24.94 5.58
CA ARG A 124 33.93 24.03 6.47
C ARG A 124 35.43 24.06 6.19
N ALA A 125 35.84 24.10 4.91
CA ALA A 125 37.24 24.20 4.55
C ALA A 125 37.86 25.52 5.03
N THR A 126 37.13 26.64 4.94
CA THR A 126 37.54 27.92 5.52
C THR A 126 37.69 27.83 7.04
N ALA A 127 36.70 27.29 7.75
CA ALA A 127 36.76 27.11 9.20
C ALA A 127 37.92 26.19 9.63
N GLN A 128 38.22 25.16 8.83
CA GLN A 128 39.37 24.28 9.06
C GLN A 128 40.69 25.04 8.91
N ALA A 129 40.82 25.89 7.89
CA ALA A 129 42.01 26.71 7.70
C ALA A 129 42.20 27.73 8.84
N GLU A 130 41.10 28.32 9.34
CA GLU A 130 41.13 29.20 10.51
C GLU A 130 41.58 28.48 11.78
N LEU A 131 41.09 27.26 12.02
CA LEU A 131 41.55 26.43 13.13
C LEU A 131 43.05 26.13 13.02
N GLN A 132 43.54 25.75 11.84
CA GLN A 132 44.96 25.52 11.62
C GLN A 132 45.81 26.77 11.85
N ALA A 133 45.33 27.94 11.43
CA ALA A 133 46.01 29.21 11.68
C ALA A 133 46.04 29.55 13.18
N ALA A 134 44.95 29.31 13.91
CA ALA A 134 44.90 29.49 15.36
C ALA A 134 45.87 28.55 16.10
N GLU A 135 45.94 27.28 15.68
CA GLU A 135 46.87 26.30 16.25
C GLU A 135 48.33 26.68 15.99
N ALA A 136 48.65 27.17 14.80
CA ALA A 136 49.98 27.66 14.48
C ALA A 136 50.38 28.87 15.34
N GLU A 137 49.46 29.81 15.56
CA GLU A 137 49.72 30.94 16.46
C GLU A 137 49.91 30.49 17.91
N ARG A 138 49.12 29.50 18.39
CA ARG A 138 49.32 28.90 19.72
C ARG A 138 50.75 28.35 19.87
N VAL A 139 51.22 27.58 18.90
CA VAL A 139 52.59 27.01 18.91
C VAL A 139 53.65 28.13 18.93
N LYS A 140 53.44 29.21 18.19
CA LYS A 140 54.33 30.37 18.22
C LYS A 140 54.35 31.04 19.61
N THR A 141 53.20 31.25 20.23
CA THR A 141 53.13 31.83 21.59
C THR A 141 53.70 30.90 22.66
N GLU A 142 53.57 29.59 22.49
CA GLU A 142 54.16 28.58 23.37
C GLU A 142 55.69 28.63 23.31
N ALA A 143 56.27 28.77 22.12
CA ALA A 143 57.71 28.93 21.94
C ALA A 143 58.24 30.23 22.57
N ASP A 144 57.50 31.34 22.46
CA ASP A 144 57.87 32.60 23.12
C ASP A 144 57.79 32.48 24.65
N LEU A 145 56.74 31.84 25.18
CA LEU A 145 56.66 31.55 26.61
C LEU A 145 57.85 30.72 27.09
N ALA A 146 58.23 29.68 26.36
CA ALA A 146 59.39 28.86 26.70
C ALA A 146 60.70 29.68 26.72
N LEU A 147 60.85 30.64 25.80
CA LEU A 147 61.98 31.58 25.81
C LEU A 147 61.96 32.47 27.06
N GLN A 148 60.82 33.09 27.39
CA GLN A 148 60.74 33.96 28.56
C GLN A 148 60.93 33.19 29.89
N GLN A 149 60.49 31.94 29.95
CA GLN A 149 60.72 31.04 31.09
C GLN A 149 62.20 30.71 31.29
N LEU A 150 63.01 30.75 30.23
CA LEU A 150 64.46 30.56 30.31
C LEU A 150 65.20 31.86 30.68
N GLU A 151 64.79 32.99 30.09
CA GLU A 151 65.44 34.28 30.31
C GLU A 151 65.16 34.86 31.70
N PHE A 152 63.94 34.71 32.24
CA PHE A 152 63.60 35.20 33.58
C PHE A 152 64.57 34.74 34.70
N PRO A 153 64.81 33.42 34.93
CA PRO A 153 65.74 32.97 35.96
C PRO A 153 67.20 33.34 35.64
N ARG A 154 67.55 33.49 34.35
CA ARG A 154 68.88 33.96 33.93
C ARG A 154 69.11 35.41 34.35
N THR A 155 68.17 36.30 34.07
CA THR A 155 68.19 37.69 34.51
C THR A 155 68.17 37.77 36.03
N GLU A 156 67.33 36.99 36.71
CA GLU A 156 67.29 36.94 38.18
C GLU A 156 68.67 36.61 38.78
N ARG A 157 69.37 35.63 38.20
CA ARG A 157 70.74 35.28 38.62
C ARG A 157 71.73 36.42 38.36
N LEU A 158 71.70 37.05 37.19
CA LEU A 158 72.62 38.16 36.84
C LEU A 158 72.41 39.40 37.71
N VAL A 159 71.17 39.68 38.09
CA VAL A 159 70.84 40.76 39.04
C VAL A 159 71.36 40.43 40.44
N LYS A 160 71.21 39.17 40.91
CA LYS A 160 71.80 38.70 42.18
C LYS A 160 73.33 38.79 42.19
N GLU A 161 73.97 38.56 41.04
CA GLU A 161 75.42 38.70 40.85
C GLU A 161 75.87 40.17 40.69
N GLY A 162 74.94 41.13 40.64
CA GLY A 162 75.23 42.57 40.47
C GLY A 162 75.62 42.98 39.04
N ALA A 163 75.48 42.08 38.06
CA ALA A 163 75.81 42.33 36.66
C ALA A 163 74.68 43.04 35.88
N GLN A 164 73.47 43.08 36.44
CA GLN A 164 72.25 43.64 35.83
C GLN A 164 71.43 44.47 36.83
N SER A 165 70.59 45.37 36.34
CA SER A 165 69.78 46.27 37.18
C SER A 165 68.46 45.63 37.63
N GLN A 166 67.89 46.09 38.76
CA GLN A 166 66.57 45.63 39.21
C GLN A 166 65.46 45.90 38.18
N ASN A 167 65.57 47.01 37.44
CA ASN A 167 64.64 47.32 36.35
C ASN A 167 64.67 46.27 35.23
N GLU A 168 65.81 45.61 34.97
CA GLU A 168 65.89 44.50 34.00
C GLU A 168 65.13 43.27 34.49
N LEU A 169 65.18 42.96 35.79
CA LEU A 169 64.38 41.88 36.38
C LEU A 169 62.88 42.17 36.28
N ASP A 170 62.47 43.41 36.57
CA ASP A 170 61.07 43.81 36.45
C ASP A 170 60.58 43.71 34.99
N ILE A 171 61.41 44.07 34.01
CA ILE A 171 61.12 43.88 32.58
C ILE A 171 60.96 42.38 32.26
N ALA A 172 61.89 41.54 32.73
CA ALA A 172 61.84 40.10 32.47
C ALA A 172 60.59 39.44 33.10
N HIS A 173 60.21 39.84 34.32
CA HIS A 173 58.98 39.37 34.96
C HIS A 173 57.75 39.77 34.13
N ARG A 174 57.65 41.03 33.72
CA ARG A 174 56.53 41.50 32.89
C ARG A 174 56.46 40.78 31.54
N ASN A 175 57.60 40.50 30.91
CA ASN A 175 57.65 39.77 29.65
C ASN A 175 57.14 38.33 29.82
N LEU A 176 57.51 37.67 30.92
CA LEU A 176 56.99 36.34 31.25
C LEU A 176 55.48 36.37 31.47
N ASP A 177 54.97 37.30 32.28
CA ASP A 177 53.53 37.46 32.51
C ASP A 177 52.76 37.72 31.20
N PHE A 178 53.33 38.57 30.33
CA PHE A 178 52.78 38.85 29.01
C PHE A 178 52.72 37.59 28.13
N ALA A 179 53.80 36.80 28.10
CA ALA A 179 53.84 35.57 27.31
C ALA A 179 52.83 34.53 27.83
N ILE A 180 52.64 34.41 29.16
CA ILE A 180 51.61 33.55 29.77
C ILE A 180 50.21 33.99 29.33
N ALA A 181 49.93 35.29 29.39
CA ALA A 181 48.65 35.85 28.98
C ALA A 181 48.41 35.68 27.46
N ALA A 182 49.45 35.84 26.65
CA ALA A 182 49.40 35.65 25.21
C ALA A 182 49.08 34.20 24.82
N LEU A 183 49.70 33.21 25.49
CA LEU A 183 49.41 31.80 25.26
C LEU A 183 47.95 31.48 25.60
N ARG A 184 47.44 31.92 26.76
CA ARG A 184 46.03 31.72 27.14
C ARG A 184 45.08 32.29 26.09
N ALA A 185 45.35 33.51 25.62
CA ALA A 185 44.55 34.13 24.58
C ALA A 185 44.61 33.37 23.25
N ALA A 186 45.75 32.73 22.92
CA ALA A 186 45.88 31.88 21.74
C ALA A 186 45.12 30.55 21.90
N GLU A 187 45.15 29.94 23.08
CA GLU A 187 44.36 28.75 23.42
C GLU A 187 42.85 29.01 23.29
N ASP A 188 42.36 30.13 23.83
CA ASP A 188 40.95 30.53 23.70
C ASP A 188 40.54 30.72 22.23
N ARG A 189 41.43 31.25 21.38
CA ARG A 189 41.19 31.36 19.94
C ARG A 189 41.13 30.00 19.25
N VAL A 190 41.99 29.06 19.64
CA VAL A 190 41.93 27.68 19.12
C VAL A 190 40.59 27.04 19.48
N GLU A 191 40.12 27.21 20.71
CA GLU A 191 38.83 26.64 21.12
C GLU A 191 37.65 27.29 20.39
N ALA A 192 37.67 28.61 20.20
CA ALA A 192 36.67 29.31 19.39
C ALA A 192 36.66 28.85 17.93
N ALA A 193 37.85 28.70 17.31
CA ALA A 193 37.98 28.22 15.94
C ALA A 193 37.54 26.75 15.81
N ARG A 194 37.83 25.92 16.81
CA ARG A 194 37.39 24.52 16.88
C ARG A 194 35.87 24.41 16.97
N SER A 195 35.25 25.24 17.80
CA SER A 195 33.80 25.33 17.91
C SER A 195 33.14 25.73 16.59
N SER A 196 33.72 26.73 15.89
CA SER A 196 33.29 27.14 14.55
C SER A 196 33.41 26.01 13.52
N PHE A 197 34.54 25.28 13.51
CA PHE A 197 34.74 24.12 12.66
C PHE A 197 33.71 23.02 12.92
N ASN A 198 33.46 22.68 14.19
CA ASN A 198 32.46 21.67 14.57
C ASN A 198 31.04 22.08 14.14
N GLN A 199 30.71 23.38 14.22
CA GLN A 199 29.44 23.91 13.73
C GLN A 199 29.30 23.72 12.21
N MET A 200 30.37 23.99 11.45
CA MET A 200 30.37 23.80 9.99
C MET A 200 30.36 22.31 9.60
N ASP A 201 31.00 21.45 10.38
CA ASP A 201 30.97 19.99 10.18
C ASP A 201 29.55 19.44 10.42
N ALA A 202 28.88 19.87 11.50
CA ALA A 202 27.49 19.50 11.76
C ALA A 202 26.54 20.02 10.66
N SER A 203 26.76 21.25 10.18
CA SER A 203 26.01 21.81 9.04
C SER A 203 26.21 20.98 7.76
N LEU A 204 27.42 20.46 7.52
CA LEU A 204 27.69 19.59 6.38
C LEU A 204 26.94 18.27 6.50
N GLN A 205 26.96 17.64 7.68
CA GLN A 205 26.21 16.41 7.93
C GLN A 205 24.70 16.60 7.72
N GLN A 206 24.17 17.76 8.15
CA GLN A 206 22.76 18.10 7.88
C GLN A 206 22.48 18.22 6.38
N ALA A 207 23.33 18.94 5.63
CA ALA A 207 23.17 19.09 4.18
C ALA A 207 23.26 17.74 3.43
N GLU A 208 24.12 16.83 3.88
CA GLU A 208 24.25 15.48 3.33
C GLU A 208 23.03 14.60 3.67
N ALA A 209 22.49 14.70 4.89
CA ALA A 209 21.25 14.02 5.27
C ALA A 209 20.06 14.50 4.43
N GLU A 210 19.94 15.81 4.21
CA GLU A 210 18.92 16.40 3.34
C GLU A 210 19.03 15.90 1.90
N ALA A 211 20.24 15.85 1.34
CA ALA A 211 20.45 15.29 -0.01
C ALA A 211 20.12 13.79 -0.08
N THR A 212 20.38 13.03 0.99
CA THR A 212 20.02 11.61 1.09
C THR A 212 18.51 11.44 1.03
N VAL A 213 17.74 12.23 1.78
CA VAL A 213 16.26 12.21 1.73
C VAL A 213 15.73 12.54 0.34
N VAL A 214 16.31 13.53 -0.34
CA VAL A 214 15.95 13.88 -1.72
C VAL A 214 16.28 12.74 -2.70
N ASN A 215 17.43 12.09 -2.53
CA ASN A 215 17.83 10.96 -3.36
C ASN A 215 16.97 9.71 -3.11
N GLU A 216 16.60 9.42 -1.87
CA GLU A 216 15.65 8.35 -1.54
C GLU A 216 14.28 8.62 -2.17
N THR A 217 13.78 9.85 -2.06
CA THR A 217 12.53 10.28 -2.72
C THR A 217 12.61 10.06 -4.23
N LEU A 218 13.76 10.36 -4.84
CA LEU A 218 14.03 10.05 -6.25
C LEU A 218 13.95 8.55 -6.52
N GLN A 219 14.62 7.70 -5.73
CA GLN A 219 14.60 6.26 -5.94
C GLN A 219 13.19 5.66 -5.81
N TYR A 220 12.43 6.05 -4.78
CA TYR A 220 11.02 5.66 -4.64
C TYR A 220 10.18 6.17 -5.80
N SER A 221 10.45 7.37 -6.32
CA SER A 221 9.69 7.91 -7.45
C SER A 221 9.89 7.17 -8.76
N TRP A 222 11.03 6.51 -8.93
CA TRP A 222 11.31 5.64 -10.08
C TRP A 222 10.88 4.19 -9.87
N GLN A 223 10.39 3.83 -8.67
CA GLN A 223 9.76 2.54 -8.48
C GLN A 223 8.48 2.52 -9.32
N ARG A 224 8.51 1.65 -10.33
CA ARG A 224 7.35 1.29 -11.13
C ARG A 224 6.26 0.90 -10.13
N GLU A 225 5.08 1.49 -10.24
CA GLU A 225 3.92 1.02 -9.48
C GLU A 225 3.57 -0.36 -10.05
N GLN A 226 4.21 -1.38 -9.47
CA GLN A 226 3.99 -2.78 -9.78
C GLN A 226 2.66 -3.20 -9.17
N ALA A 227 1.98 -4.16 -9.81
CA ALA A 227 0.85 -4.82 -9.20
C ALA A 227 1.25 -5.32 -7.79
N GLN A 228 0.71 -4.65 -6.76
CA GLN A 228 0.66 -5.13 -5.36
C GLN A 228 0.19 -6.61 -5.33
N PRO A 229 0.45 -7.40 -4.27
CA PRO A 229 0.75 -8.86 -4.31
C PRO A 229 -0.39 -9.82 -4.75
N VAL A 230 -1.31 -9.38 -5.61
CA VAL A 230 -2.47 -10.12 -6.09
C VAL A 230 -2.55 -9.99 -7.61
N ALA A 231 -2.31 -11.10 -8.31
CA ALA A 231 -2.61 -11.22 -9.74
C ALA A 231 -4.12 -11.13 -9.97
N GLY A 232 -4.57 -10.31 -10.93
CA GLY A 232 -5.99 -9.96 -11.04
C GLY A 232 -6.38 -9.35 -12.38
N LEU A 233 -7.65 -8.97 -12.50
CA LEU A 233 -8.20 -8.33 -13.68
C LEU A 233 -8.46 -6.85 -13.40
N LEU A 234 -8.00 -5.97 -14.30
CA LEU A 234 -8.21 -4.53 -14.14
C LEU A 234 -9.67 -4.16 -14.43
N VAL A 235 -10.44 -3.97 -13.35
CA VAL A 235 -11.89 -3.73 -13.43
C VAL A 235 -12.23 -2.33 -13.91
N GLN A 236 -11.57 -1.29 -13.39
CA GLN A 236 -11.91 0.08 -13.74
C GLN A 236 -10.72 1.03 -13.56
N ARG A 237 -10.52 1.89 -14.56
CA ARG A 237 -9.56 2.99 -14.54
C ARG A 237 -10.31 4.28 -14.20
N SER A 238 -9.91 4.95 -13.12
CA SER A 238 -10.38 6.30 -12.80
C SER A 238 -9.17 7.22 -12.77
N LEU A 239 -9.10 8.17 -13.70
CA LEU A 239 -8.09 9.22 -13.71
C LEU A 239 -8.76 10.50 -13.22
N VAL A 240 -8.43 10.91 -12.00
CA VAL A 240 -8.84 12.22 -11.48
C VAL A 240 -7.72 13.19 -11.82
N GLY A 241 -7.97 14.05 -12.81
CA GLY A 241 -7.09 15.18 -13.13
C GLY A 241 -7.44 16.37 -12.23
N TYR A 242 -6.42 16.97 -11.61
CA TYR A 242 -6.49 18.30 -11.02
C TYR A 242 -5.77 19.30 -11.92
#